data_AF-A0A5E4JTX5-F1
#
_entry.id   AF-A0A5E4JTX5-F1
#
_cell.length_a   1.000
_cell.length_b   1.000
_cell.length_c   1.000
_cell.angle_alpha   90.00
_cell.angle_beta   90.00
_cell.angle_gamma   90.00
#
_symmetry.space_group_name_H-M   'P 1'
#
loop_
_entity.id
_entity.type
_entity.pdbx_description
1 polymer ?
#
loop_
_entity_poly.entity_id
_entity_poly.type
_entity_poly.pdbx_seq_one_letter_code
_entity_poly.pdbx_strand_id
1 'polypeptide(L)'
;MTRGRLIVVEGTDCSGKETQTKLLYERLRAENFPVASMSFPRYETSTGKIVGECYLGKSGKSWFESPTTLDPRIASLYYAADRLAARDEIEKTLASGTNLVLNRYVESNMGHQGGKAKTPEEREQIVNFIRNLEYKLLGLPKPDQVVFLYMPYQVGMELKKGRAGIADAHEASEEHLRQAEQAYLWIARNFNWTKINCTTDGTFEGLRTREEIAEEVHSVALRVI
;
A
#
# COMPACT_ATOMS: atom_id res chain seq x y z
N MET A 1 29.02 5.76 -3.06
CA MET A 1 27.75 6.31 -3.58
C MET A 1 26.82 6.51 -2.40
N THR A 2 26.02 7.57 -2.39
CA THR A 2 24.96 7.77 -1.39
C THR A 2 23.91 6.65 -1.53
N ARG A 3 23.36 6.16 -0.42
CA ARG A 3 22.27 5.17 -0.44
C ARG A 3 21.06 5.78 -1.15
N GLY A 4 20.41 5.01 -2.03
CA GLY A 4 19.17 5.40 -2.70
C GLY A 4 18.01 5.53 -1.71
N ARG A 5 16.93 6.16 -2.14
CA ARG A 5 15.73 6.41 -1.34
C ARG A 5 14.66 5.35 -1.55
N LEU A 6 14.02 4.95 -0.47
CA LEU A 6 12.88 4.05 -0.49
C LEU A 6 11.59 4.86 -0.39
N ILE A 7 10.82 4.91 -1.48
CA ILE A 7 9.58 5.68 -1.58
C ILE A 7 8.42 4.72 -1.77
N VAL A 8 7.45 4.76 -0.87
CA VAL A 8 6.25 3.90 -0.92
C VAL A 8 5.06 4.72 -1.40
N VAL A 9 4.39 4.25 -2.45
CA VAL A 9 3.08 4.74 -2.88
C VAL A 9 2.02 3.81 -2.31
N GLU A 10 1.20 4.36 -1.43
CA GLU A 10 0.19 3.64 -0.66
C GLU A 10 -1.18 4.33 -0.79
N GLY A 11 -2.27 3.67 -0.42
CA GLY A 11 -3.61 4.21 -0.66
C GLY A 11 -4.74 3.22 -0.42
N THR A 12 -5.94 3.77 -0.23
CA THR A 12 -7.20 2.99 -0.16
C THR A 12 -7.54 2.39 -1.53
N ASP A 13 -8.52 1.49 -1.61
CA ASP A 13 -8.92 0.91 -2.90
C ASP A 13 -9.39 1.97 -3.90
N CYS A 14 -9.19 1.70 -5.18
CA CYS A 14 -9.46 2.60 -6.30
C CYS A 14 -8.73 3.97 -6.30
N SER A 15 -7.77 4.20 -5.39
CA SER A 15 -6.93 5.42 -5.37
C SER A 15 -5.89 5.53 -6.51
N GLY A 16 -5.72 4.50 -7.34
CA GLY A 16 -4.80 4.54 -8.48
C GLY A 16 -3.32 4.34 -8.13
N LYS A 17 -2.99 3.74 -6.98
CA LYS A 17 -1.61 3.47 -6.52
C LYS A 17 -0.70 2.86 -7.58
N GLU A 18 -1.16 1.82 -8.27
CA GLU A 18 -0.37 1.13 -9.30
C GLU A 18 -0.02 2.08 -10.45
N THR A 19 -1.02 2.84 -10.93
CA THR A 19 -0.83 3.87 -11.94
C THR A 19 0.17 4.92 -11.49
N GLN A 20 0.01 5.45 -10.27
CA GLN A 20 0.89 6.51 -9.77
C GLN A 20 2.31 6.02 -9.46
N THR A 21 2.48 4.78 -9.01
CA THR A 21 3.79 4.14 -8.85
C THR A 21 4.51 4.05 -10.20
N LYS A 22 3.79 3.58 -11.23
CA LYS A 22 4.32 3.46 -12.59
C LYS A 22 4.71 4.82 -13.17
N LEU A 23 3.82 5.81 -13.08
CA LEU A 23 4.09 7.17 -13.56
C LEU A 23 5.29 7.80 -12.85
N LEU A 24 5.40 7.63 -11.52
CA LEU A 24 6.55 8.12 -10.76
C LEU A 24 7.85 7.46 -11.21
N TYR A 25 7.86 6.12 -11.37
CA TYR A 25 9.03 5.39 -11.85
C TYR A 25 9.45 5.84 -13.25
N GLU A 26 8.51 5.91 -14.19
CA GLU A 26 8.79 6.31 -15.58
C GLU A 26 9.32 7.75 -15.67
N ARG A 27 8.74 8.66 -14.89
CA ARG A 27 9.17 10.06 -14.85
C ARG A 27 10.56 10.22 -14.24
N LEU A 28 10.84 9.61 -13.08
CA LEU A 28 12.16 9.66 -12.46
C LEU A 28 13.24 9.08 -13.39
N ARG A 29 12.92 7.99 -14.09
CA ARG A 29 13.82 7.40 -15.10
C ARG A 29 14.06 8.36 -16.26
N ALA A 30 13.02 9.02 -16.78
CA ALA A 30 13.15 10.00 -17.87
C ALA A 30 13.99 11.23 -17.45
N GLU A 31 13.95 11.58 -16.16
CA GLU A 31 14.76 12.63 -15.54
C GLU A 31 16.19 12.16 -15.18
N ASN A 32 16.58 10.94 -15.58
CA ASN A 32 17.89 10.33 -15.34
C ASN A 32 18.24 10.02 -13.87
N PHE A 33 17.24 9.94 -12.97
CA PHE A 33 17.48 9.39 -11.65
C PHE A 33 17.71 7.88 -11.72
N PRO A 34 18.72 7.32 -11.03
CA PRO A 34 18.83 5.88 -10.83
C PRO A 34 17.61 5.41 -10.04
N VAL A 35 16.70 4.67 -10.69
CA VAL A 35 15.45 4.24 -10.07
C VAL A 35 15.05 2.84 -10.51
N ALA A 36 14.50 2.07 -9.58
CA ALA A 36 13.83 0.80 -9.80
C ALA A 36 12.41 0.87 -9.21
N SER A 37 11.55 -0.08 -9.59
CA SER A 37 10.24 -0.24 -8.99
C SER A 37 9.97 -1.69 -8.60
N MET A 38 9.14 -1.87 -7.57
CA MET A 38 8.70 -3.19 -7.10
C MET A 38 7.29 -3.06 -6.53
N SER A 39 6.50 -4.14 -6.56
CA SER A 39 5.13 -4.16 -6.05
C SER A 39 4.94 -5.31 -5.06
N PHE A 40 4.13 -5.09 -4.03
CA PHE A 40 3.72 -6.13 -3.10
C PHE A 40 2.19 -6.34 -3.10
N PRO A 41 1.71 -7.58 -2.94
CA PRO A 41 2.47 -8.84 -2.88
C PRO A 41 3.14 -9.21 -4.21
N ARG A 42 4.26 -9.94 -4.13
CA ARG A 42 5.03 -10.43 -5.29
C ARG A 42 4.46 -11.77 -5.80
N TYR A 43 3.28 -11.71 -6.41
CA TYR A 43 2.49 -12.89 -6.80
C TYR A 43 3.21 -13.91 -7.69
N GLU A 44 4.33 -13.54 -8.32
CA GLU A 44 5.18 -14.43 -9.09
C GLU A 44 6.07 -15.35 -8.23
N THR A 45 6.38 -14.94 -7.00
CA THR A 45 7.26 -15.66 -6.06
C THR A 45 6.50 -16.69 -5.23
N SER A 46 7.21 -17.66 -4.62
CA SER A 46 6.58 -18.67 -3.78
C SER A 46 5.81 -18.08 -2.59
N THR A 47 6.37 -17.05 -1.93
CA THR A 47 5.72 -16.37 -0.81
C THR A 47 4.53 -15.54 -1.26
N GLY A 48 4.65 -14.82 -2.37
CA GLY A 48 3.54 -14.04 -2.90
C GLY A 48 2.43 -14.91 -3.48
N LYS A 49 2.73 -16.10 -4.00
CA LYS A 49 1.71 -17.11 -4.34
C LYS A 49 0.94 -17.61 -3.12
N ILE A 50 1.58 -17.77 -1.96
CA ILE A 50 0.84 -18.10 -0.72
C ILE A 50 -0.15 -16.98 -0.40
N VAL A 51 0.26 -15.72 -0.53
CA VAL A 51 -0.64 -14.58 -0.33
C VAL A 51 -1.77 -14.56 -1.36
N GLY A 52 -1.45 -14.64 -2.66
CA GLY A 52 -2.42 -14.54 -3.75
C GLY A 52 -3.37 -15.73 -3.82
N GLU A 53 -2.84 -16.94 -3.74
CA GLU A 53 -3.62 -18.16 -3.96
C GLU A 53 -4.23 -18.67 -2.66
N CYS A 54 -3.43 -18.84 -1.61
CA CYS A 54 -3.90 -19.49 -0.39
C CYS A 54 -4.72 -18.52 0.47
N TYR A 55 -4.23 -17.29 0.67
CA TYR A 55 -4.93 -16.30 1.49
C TYR A 55 -6.03 -15.58 0.72
N LEU A 56 -5.74 -15.00 -0.44
CA LEU A 56 -6.72 -14.22 -1.21
C LEU A 56 -7.61 -15.08 -2.13
N GLY A 57 -7.22 -16.30 -2.47
CA GLY A 57 -8.01 -17.13 -3.38
C GLY A 57 -8.04 -16.65 -4.83
N LYS A 58 -7.02 -15.92 -5.31
CA LYS A 58 -7.05 -15.27 -6.64
C LYS A 58 -7.30 -16.23 -7.81
N SER A 59 -6.83 -17.47 -7.77
CA SER A 59 -7.10 -18.48 -8.80
C SER A 59 -8.11 -19.55 -8.36
N GLY A 60 -8.91 -19.31 -7.33
CA GLY A 60 -9.87 -20.29 -6.82
C GLY A 60 -10.54 -19.88 -5.52
N LYS A 61 -10.56 -20.80 -4.55
CA LYS A 61 -11.09 -20.52 -3.21
C LYS A 61 -9.93 -20.27 -2.25
N SER A 62 -10.06 -19.23 -1.42
CA SER A 62 -9.17 -19.05 -0.27
C SER A 62 -9.17 -20.30 0.61
N TRP A 63 -8.01 -20.63 1.18
CA TRP A 63 -7.86 -21.68 2.19
C TRP A 63 -8.46 -21.29 3.53
N PHE A 64 -8.73 -19.99 3.73
CA PHE A 64 -9.42 -19.47 4.90
C PHE A 64 -10.89 -19.26 4.55
N GLU A 65 -11.78 -19.62 5.47
CA GLU A 65 -13.23 -19.45 5.27
C GLU A 65 -13.60 -17.98 5.06
N SER A 66 -12.92 -17.06 5.74
CA SER A 66 -13.10 -15.63 5.59
C SER A 66 -11.81 -14.86 5.87
N PRO A 67 -11.05 -14.50 4.83
CA PRO A 67 -9.90 -13.59 4.91
C PRO A 67 -10.20 -12.26 5.63
N THR A 68 -11.43 -11.76 5.51
CA THR A 68 -11.88 -10.50 6.11
C THR A 68 -12.07 -10.60 7.62
N THR A 69 -12.43 -11.77 8.15
CA THR A 69 -12.61 -11.99 9.60
C THR A 69 -11.43 -12.71 10.25
N LEU A 70 -10.44 -13.15 9.46
CA LEU A 70 -9.20 -13.72 9.97
C LEU A 70 -8.47 -12.71 10.87
N ASP A 71 -7.94 -13.21 11.99
CA ASP A 71 -7.16 -12.42 12.95
C ASP A 71 -6.11 -11.57 12.19
N PRO A 72 -6.09 -10.25 12.43
CA PRO A 72 -5.20 -9.33 11.72
C PRO A 72 -3.73 -9.75 11.81
N ARG A 73 -3.30 -10.32 12.94
CA ARG A 73 -1.92 -10.76 13.17
C ARG A 73 -1.58 -11.97 12.32
N ILE A 74 -2.51 -12.91 12.15
CA ILE A 74 -2.32 -14.09 11.29
C ILE A 74 -2.16 -13.64 9.83
N ALA A 75 -3.06 -12.79 9.34
CA ALA A 75 -2.98 -12.25 7.99
C ALA A 75 -1.65 -11.50 7.76
N SER A 76 -1.21 -10.71 8.74
CA SER A 76 0.05 -9.96 8.66
C SER A 76 1.28 -10.84 8.44
N LEU A 77 1.33 -12.05 8.99
CA LEU A 77 2.50 -12.93 8.87
C LEU A 77 2.76 -13.36 7.42
N TYR A 78 1.72 -13.63 6.63
CA TYR A 78 1.88 -14.03 5.23
C TYR A 78 2.43 -12.90 4.37
N TYR A 79 1.91 -11.68 4.56
CA TYR A 79 2.43 -10.50 3.87
C TYR A 79 3.86 -10.15 4.30
N ALA A 80 4.18 -10.31 5.60
CA ALA A 80 5.51 -10.07 6.14
C ALA A 80 6.55 -11.06 5.56
N ALA A 81 6.18 -12.33 5.40
CA ALA A 81 7.03 -13.33 4.79
C ALA A 81 7.39 -12.97 3.34
N ASP A 82 6.41 -12.48 2.56
CA ASP A 82 6.63 -12.04 1.18
C ASP A 82 7.59 -10.85 1.08
N ARG A 83 7.44 -9.85 1.94
CA ARG A 83 8.37 -8.72 2.00
C ARG A 83 9.76 -9.11 2.49
N LEU A 84 9.84 -9.98 3.49
CA LEU A 84 11.12 -10.47 3.99
C LEU A 84 11.92 -11.20 2.90
N ALA A 85 11.26 -12.01 2.07
CA ALA A 85 11.90 -12.71 0.96
C ALA A 85 12.55 -11.74 -0.05
N ALA A 86 12.03 -10.50 -0.15
CA ALA A 86 12.56 -9.44 -1.01
C ALA A 86 13.56 -8.50 -0.31
N ARG A 87 13.78 -8.63 1.01
CA ARG A 87 14.57 -7.67 1.80
C ARG A 87 15.97 -7.44 1.25
N ASP A 88 16.69 -8.53 0.95
CA ASP A 88 18.10 -8.42 0.53
C ASP A 88 18.21 -7.80 -0.89
N GLU A 89 17.20 -8.00 -1.75
CA GLU A 89 17.09 -7.33 -3.05
C GLU A 89 16.85 -5.83 -2.89
N ILE A 90 15.95 -5.44 -1.98
CA ILE A 90 15.69 -4.04 -1.62
C ILE A 90 16.98 -3.39 -1.08
N GLU A 91 17.63 -4.02 -0.11
CA GLU A 91 18.85 -3.49 0.51
C GLU A 91 19.98 -3.31 -0.50
N LYS A 92 20.19 -4.30 -1.38
CA LYS A 92 21.19 -4.22 -2.43
C LYS A 92 20.90 -3.07 -3.41
N THR A 93 19.64 -2.88 -3.79
CA THR A 93 19.21 -1.80 -4.71
C THR A 93 19.45 -0.43 -4.08
N LEU A 94 19.07 -0.25 -2.81
CA LEU A 94 19.32 1.00 -2.10
C LEU A 94 20.81 1.25 -1.88
N ALA A 95 21.59 0.21 -1.54
CA ALA A 95 23.04 0.31 -1.35
C ALA A 95 23.81 0.68 -2.63
N SER A 96 23.29 0.34 -3.82
CA SER A 96 23.88 0.76 -5.10
C SER A 96 23.60 2.23 -5.46
N GLY A 97 22.88 2.97 -4.61
CA GLY A 97 22.46 4.34 -4.90
C GLY A 97 21.26 4.44 -5.83
N THR A 98 20.54 3.33 -6.04
CA THR A 98 19.33 3.29 -6.85
C THR A 98 18.11 3.54 -5.96
N ASN A 99 17.32 4.55 -6.28
CA ASN A 99 16.03 4.80 -5.62
C ASN A 99 15.07 3.65 -5.90
N LEU A 100 14.22 3.30 -4.95
CA LEU A 100 13.22 2.24 -5.12
C LEU A 100 11.83 2.80 -4.84
N VAL A 101 10.97 2.76 -5.86
CA VAL A 101 9.56 3.12 -5.77
C VAL A 101 8.72 1.86 -5.57
N LEU A 102 8.00 1.77 -4.45
CA LEU A 102 7.18 0.62 -4.10
C LEU A 102 5.69 0.90 -4.26
N ASN A 103 4.99 0.06 -5.02
CA ASN A 103 3.53 -0.02 -4.95
C ASN A 103 3.17 -0.97 -3.81
N ARG A 104 2.70 -0.39 -2.70
CA ARG A 104 2.48 -1.06 -1.41
C ARG A 104 3.76 -1.58 -0.75
N TYR A 105 3.76 -1.58 0.57
CA TYR A 105 4.83 -2.18 1.39
C TYR A 105 4.29 -2.57 2.78
N VAL A 106 5.02 -2.34 3.87
CA VAL A 106 4.58 -2.63 5.25
C VAL A 106 3.32 -1.81 5.61
N GLU A 107 3.21 -0.63 5.03
CA GLU A 107 2.14 0.35 5.18
C GLU A 107 0.77 -0.20 4.77
N SER A 108 0.74 -1.05 3.71
CA SER A 108 -0.46 -1.78 3.32
C SER A 108 -0.93 -2.75 4.41
N ASN A 109 0.01 -3.43 5.08
CA ASN A 109 -0.33 -4.34 6.16
C ASN A 109 -0.92 -3.56 7.33
N MET A 110 -0.29 -2.43 7.69
CA MET A 110 -0.80 -1.52 8.73
C MET A 110 -2.22 -1.03 8.42
N GLY A 111 -2.48 -0.56 7.19
CA GLY A 111 -3.78 -0.04 6.78
C GLY A 111 -4.89 -1.09 6.76
N HIS A 112 -4.68 -2.20 6.06
CA HIS A 112 -5.70 -3.24 5.90
C HIS A 112 -5.99 -3.97 7.21
N GLN A 113 -4.95 -4.34 7.95
CA GLN A 113 -5.14 -5.08 9.21
C GLN A 113 -5.58 -4.15 10.35
N GLY A 114 -5.12 -2.89 10.36
CA GLY A 114 -5.65 -1.86 11.27
C GLY A 114 -7.11 -1.50 10.99
N GLY A 115 -7.59 -1.68 9.75
CA GLY A 115 -9.00 -1.53 9.36
C GLY A 115 -9.91 -2.66 9.86
N LYS A 116 -9.35 -3.75 10.38
CA LYS A 116 -10.13 -4.83 11.02
C LYS A 116 -10.39 -4.59 12.52
N ALA A 117 -9.73 -3.59 13.10
CA ALA A 117 -9.88 -3.25 14.53
C ALA A 117 -11.28 -2.69 14.82
N LYS A 118 -11.83 -3.02 15.98
CA LYS A 118 -13.12 -2.51 16.47
C LYS A 118 -12.98 -1.24 17.31
N THR A 119 -11.78 -0.98 17.82
CA THR A 119 -11.47 0.18 18.68
C THR A 119 -10.17 0.88 18.25
N PRO A 120 -10.00 2.18 18.54
CA PRO A 120 -8.73 2.88 18.31
C PRO A 120 -7.54 2.21 18.99
N GLU A 121 -7.72 1.70 20.22
CA GLU A 121 -6.67 1.04 21.00
C GLU A 121 -6.24 -0.28 20.34
N GLU A 122 -7.20 -1.08 19.88
CA GLU A 122 -6.92 -2.32 19.13
C GLU A 122 -6.19 -2.02 17.81
N ARG A 123 -6.59 -0.95 17.11
CA ARG A 123 -5.91 -0.50 15.88
C ARG A 123 -4.45 -0.18 16.15
N GLU A 124 -4.19 0.59 17.20
CA GLU A 124 -2.82 0.94 17.61
C GLU A 124 -2.01 -0.32 17.95
N GLN A 125 -2.59 -1.28 18.69
CA GLN A 125 -1.93 -2.55 19.01
C GLN A 125 -1.57 -3.36 17.76
N ILE A 126 -2.48 -3.48 16.79
CA ILE A 126 -2.24 -4.19 15.52
C ILE A 126 -1.14 -3.49 14.72
N VAL A 127 -1.22 -2.17 14.58
CA VAL A 127 -0.24 -1.40 13.83
C VAL A 127 1.15 -1.48 14.49
N ASN A 128 1.23 -1.38 15.81
CA ASN A 128 2.49 -1.52 16.53
C ASN A 128 3.06 -2.94 16.45
N PHE A 129 2.20 -3.96 16.49
CA PHE A 129 2.61 -5.35 16.24
C PHE A 129 3.27 -5.49 14.86
N ILE A 130 2.63 -4.99 13.80
CA ILE A 130 3.14 -5.06 12.42
C ILE A 130 4.47 -4.32 12.29
N ARG A 131 4.54 -3.08 12.80
CA ARG A 131 5.78 -2.28 12.75
C ARG A 131 6.93 -2.95 13.49
N ASN A 132 6.65 -3.53 14.66
CA ASN A 132 7.65 -4.25 15.44
C ASN A 132 8.10 -5.53 14.72
N LEU A 133 7.17 -6.30 14.18
CA LEU A 133 7.48 -7.49 13.40
C LEU A 133 8.35 -7.12 12.19
N GLU A 134 7.87 -6.25 11.32
CA GLU A 134 8.43 -6.08 9.98
C GLU A 134 9.69 -5.21 9.97
N TYR A 135 9.67 -4.05 10.63
CA TYR A 135 10.85 -3.17 10.62
C TYR A 135 11.89 -3.54 11.68
N LYS A 136 11.48 -4.04 12.85
CA LYS A 136 12.42 -4.31 13.96
C LYS A 136 12.90 -5.75 13.97
N LEU A 137 12.00 -6.73 13.96
CA LEU A 137 12.38 -8.15 14.07
C LEU A 137 12.88 -8.72 12.73
N LEU A 138 12.19 -8.40 11.63
CA LEU A 138 12.55 -8.88 10.30
C LEU A 138 13.58 -7.97 9.59
N GLY A 139 13.76 -6.75 10.10
CA GLY A 139 14.79 -5.82 9.63
C GLY A 139 14.51 -5.26 8.24
N LEU A 140 13.24 -5.14 7.84
CA LEU A 140 12.88 -4.46 6.59
C LEU A 140 13.28 -2.97 6.67
N PRO A 141 13.88 -2.40 5.62
CA PRO A 141 14.20 -0.97 5.61
C PRO A 141 12.92 -0.15 5.72
N LYS A 142 12.96 0.89 6.55
CA LYS A 142 11.88 1.89 6.63
C LYS A 142 11.94 2.79 5.40
N PRO A 143 10.79 3.21 4.85
CA PRO A 143 10.79 4.16 3.75
C PRO A 143 11.30 5.53 4.19
N ASP A 144 11.99 6.21 3.30
CA ASP A 144 12.32 7.63 3.42
C ASP A 144 11.06 8.50 3.23
N GLN A 145 10.11 8.04 2.41
CA GLN A 145 8.84 8.72 2.17
C GLN A 145 7.71 7.73 1.94
N VAL A 146 6.57 7.95 2.61
CA VAL A 146 5.29 7.31 2.28
C VAL A 146 4.36 8.35 1.68
N VAL A 147 3.91 8.09 0.46
CA VAL A 147 2.92 8.90 -0.26
C VAL A 147 1.58 8.17 -0.15
N PHE A 148 0.64 8.74 0.61
CA PHE A 148 -0.68 8.17 0.81
C PHE A 148 -1.71 8.82 -0.12
N LEU A 149 -2.11 8.10 -1.14
CA LEU A 149 -3.20 8.47 -2.04
C LEU A 149 -4.54 8.25 -1.35
N TYR A 150 -5.12 9.34 -0.87
CA TYR A 150 -6.40 9.32 -0.18
C TYR A 150 -7.55 9.41 -1.17
N MET A 151 -8.24 8.28 -1.35
CA MET A 151 -9.52 8.19 -2.03
C MET A 151 -10.62 7.93 -0.99
N PRO A 152 -11.62 8.83 -0.87
CA PRO A 152 -12.74 8.59 0.02
C PRO A 152 -13.46 7.28 -0.33
N TYR A 153 -13.91 6.53 0.68
CA TYR A 153 -14.49 5.20 0.44
C TYR A 153 -15.72 5.26 -0.48
N GLN A 154 -16.55 6.30 -0.33
CA GLN A 154 -17.77 6.54 -1.12
C GLN A 154 -17.43 6.74 -2.60
N VAL A 155 -16.41 7.55 -2.90
CA VAL A 155 -15.93 7.78 -4.26
C VAL A 155 -15.34 6.49 -4.85
N GLY A 156 -14.60 5.73 -4.04
CA GLY A 156 -14.11 4.41 -4.43
C GLY A 156 -15.23 3.43 -4.80
N MET A 157 -16.35 3.45 -4.07
CA MET A 157 -17.54 2.64 -4.38
C MET A 157 -18.18 3.04 -5.71
N GLU A 158 -18.34 4.34 -5.98
CA GLU A 158 -18.87 4.82 -7.27
C GLU A 158 -17.97 4.42 -8.45
N LEU A 159 -16.64 4.54 -8.29
CA LEU A 159 -15.67 4.09 -9.30
C LEU A 159 -15.77 2.58 -9.58
N LYS A 160 -16.12 1.76 -8.59
CA LYS A 160 -16.31 0.31 -8.76
C LYS A 160 -17.61 -0.01 -9.50
N LYS A 161 -18.71 0.72 -9.25
CA LYS A 161 -19.98 0.55 -9.99
C LYS A 161 -19.79 0.75 -11.49
N GLY A 162 -18.94 1.69 -11.90
CA GLY A 162 -18.59 1.92 -13.31
C GLY A 162 -17.72 0.84 -13.95
N ARG A 163 -17.14 -0.08 -13.16
CA ARG A 163 -16.33 -1.22 -13.64
C ARG A 163 -17.18 -2.49 -13.61
N ALA A 164 -17.93 -2.73 -14.68
CA ALA A 164 -18.67 -3.98 -14.83
C ALA A 164 -17.72 -5.20 -14.75
N GLY A 165 -17.90 -6.07 -13.74
CA GLY A 165 -17.45 -7.47 -13.86
C GLY A 165 -16.70 -8.11 -12.69
N ILE A 166 -16.28 -7.43 -11.62
CA ILE A 166 -15.60 -8.10 -10.49
C ILE A 166 -16.02 -7.44 -9.18
N ALA A 167 -17.20 -7.83 -8.67
CA ALA A 167 -17.49 -7.64 -7.25
C ALA A 167 -16.87 -8.85 -6.52
N ASP A 168 -15.57 -8.77 -6.22
CA ASP A 168 -14.90 -9.81 -5.45
C ASP A 168 -15.53 -9.82 -4.04
N ALA A 169 -15.81 -11.00 -3.48
CA ALA A 169 -16.58 -11.18 -2.24
C ALA A 169 -15.96 -10.51 -0.99
N HIS A 170 -14.77 -9.92 -1.13
CA HIS A 170 -14.08 -9.12 -0.12
C HIS A 170 -14.46 -7.63 -0.11
N GLU A 171 -15.14 -7.13 -1.16
CA GLU A 171 -15.33 -5.70 -1.40
C GLU A 171 -16.77 -5.19 -1.11
N ALA A 172 -17.65 -6.05 -0.59
CA ALA A 172 -19.08 -5.79 -0.52
C ALA A 172 -19.58 -5.10 0.76
N SER A 173 -18.74 -4.97 1.80
CA SER A 173 -19.16 -4.30 3.05
C SER A 173 -18.69 -2.86 3.07
N GLU A 174 -19.63 -1.92 2.94
CA GLU A 174 -19.39 -0.48 3.13
C GLU A 174 -18.62 -0.22 4.44
N GLU A 175 -18.96 -0.95 5.50
CA GLU A 175 -18.30 -0.85 6.79
C GLU A 175 -16.81 -1.19 6.70
N HIS A 176 -16.42 -2.23 5.95
CA HIS A 176 -15.02 -2.59 5.80
C HIS A 176 -14.22 -1.50 5.08
N LEU A 177 -14.78 -0.92 4.02
CA LEU A 177 -14.15 0.18 3.28
C LEU A 177 -14.01 1.44 4.14
N ARG A 178 -15.04 1.77 4.92
CA ARG A 178 -15.06 2.89 5.86
C ARG A 178 -14.04 2.69 6.99
N GLN A 179 -13.93 1.48 7.55
CA GLN A 179 -12.96 1.17 8.59
C GLN A 179 -11.52 1.20 8.07
N ALA A 180 -11.29 0.69 6.86
CA ALA A 180 -10.00 0.79 6.19
C ALA A 180 -9.60 2.26 5.97
N GLU A 181 -10.50 3.09 5.46
CA GLU A 181 -10.28 4.54 5.30
C GLU A 181 -9.88 5.21 6.62
N GLN A 182 -10.66 4.97 7.69
CA GLN A 182 -10.36 5.52 9.02
C GLN A 182 -9.00 5.06 9.54
N ALA A 183 -8.66 3.79 9.34
CA ALA A 183 -7.36 3.27 9.72
C ALA A 183 -6.23 3.97 8.96
N TYR A 184 -6.33 4.06 7.63
CA TYR A 184 -5.34 4.73 6.80
C TYR A 184 -5.17 6.21 7.16
N LEU A 185 -6.26 6.95 7.42
CA LEU A 185 -6.20 8.35 7.85
C LEU A 185 -5.52 8.50 9.23
N TRP A 186 -5.86 7.62 10.18
CA TRP A 186 -5.22 7.60 11.49
C TRP A 186 -3.72 7.30 11.37
N ILE A 187 -3.34 6.29 10.59
CA ILE A 187 -1.96 5.90 10.37
C ILE A 187 -1.18 7.06 9.71
N ALA A 188 -1.71 7.64 8.63
CA ALA A 188 -1.05 8.72 7.91
C ALA A 188 -0.76 9.91 8.83
N ARG A 189 -1.70 10.26 9.73
CA ARG A 189 -1.52 11.32 10.71
C ARG A 189 -0.47 10.97 11.78
N ASN A 190 -0.48 9.74 12.31
CA ASN A 190 0.41 9.36 13.42
C ASN A 190 1.85 9.04 12.98
N PHE A 191 2.05 8.68 11.71
CA PHE A 191 3.36 8.33 11.17
C PHE A 191 3.86 9.32 10.11
N ASN A 192 3.27 10.52 10.05
CA ASN A 192 3.67 11.62 9.18
C ASN A 192 3.79 11.23 7.70
N TRP A 193 2.82 10.47 7.19
CA TRP A 193 2.75 10.17 5.76
C TRP A 193 2.29 11.41 5.00
N THR A 194 2.82 11.62 3.80
CA THR A 194 2.35 12.71 2.95
C THR A 194 1.07 12.27 2.27
N LYS A 195 -0.06 12.79 2.75
CA LYS A 195 -1.38 12.53 2.17
C LYS A 195 -1.61 13.40 0.93
N ILE A 196 -1.95 12.77 -0.18
CA ILE A 196 -2.41 13.42 -1.42
C ILE A 196 -3.88 13.06 -1.62
N ASN A 197 -4.76 14.06 -1.66
CA ASN A 197 -6.18 13.81 -1.91
C ASN A 197 -6.39 13.52 -3.39
N CYS A 198 -7.06 12.41 -3.72
CA CYS A 198 -7.43 12.06 -5.10
C CYS A 198 -8.65 12.84 -5.61
N THR A 199 -9.31 13.59 -4.72
CA THR A 199 -10.47 14.43 -5.00
C THR A 199 -10.23 15.84 -4.44
N THR A 200 -10.77 16.87 -5.10
CA THR A 200 -10.65 18.26 -4.63
C THR A 200 -11.50 18.54 -3.39
N ASP A 201 -12.69 17.93 -3.29
CA ASP A 201 -13.69 18.22 -2.26
C ASP A 201 -14.21 16.96 -1.53
N GLY A 202 -13.67 15.78 -1.86
CA GLY A 202 -14.11 14.50 -1.28
C GLY A 202 -15.23 13.81 -2.06
N THR A 203 -15.69 14.39 -3.18
CA THR A 203 -16.79 13.87 -4.00
C THR A 203 -16.30 13.19 -5.27
N PHE A 204 -17.21 12.51 -5.97
CA PHE A 204 -16.91 11.86 -7.25
C PHE A 204 -16.72 12.91 -8.36
N GLU A 205 -17.50 13.98 -8.34
CA GLU A 205 -17.40 15.11 -9.27
C GLU A 205 -16.07 15.86 -9.12
N GLY A 206 -15.52 15.87 -7.90
CA GLY A 206 -14.22 16.45 -7.59
C GLY A 206 -13.02 15.54 -7.91
N LEU A 207 -13.19 14.42 -8.61
CA LEU A 207 -12.08 13.53 -8.96
C LEU A 207 -10.98 14.27 -9.74
N ARG A 208 -9.76 14.21 -9.22
CA ARG A 208 -8.58 14.76 -9.90
C ARG A 208 -8.13 13.85 -11.02
N THR A 209 -7.51 14.44 -12.03
CA THR A 209 -6.89 13.71 -13.14
C THR A 209 -5.66 12.94 -12.66
N ARG A 210 -5.23 11.95 -13.46
CA ARG A 210 -4.05 11.15 -13.15
C ARG A 210 -2.79 12.00 -13.15
N GLU A 211 -2.73 12.97 -14.04
CA GLU A 211 -1.62 13.88 -14.27
C GLU A 211 -1.45 14.85 -13.10
N GLU A 212 -2.55 15.42 -12.60
CA GLU A 212 -2.52 16.30 -11.41
C GLU A 212 -2.02 15.56 -10.16
N ILE A 213 -2.43 14.31 -9.98
CA ILE A 213 -1.96 13.48 -8.86
C ILE A 213 -0.49 13.10 -9.08
N ALA A 214 -0.09 12.76 -10.32
CA ALA A 214 1.27 12.36 -10.65
C ALA A 214 2.28 13.49 -10.42
N GLU A 215 1.91 14.73 -10.73
CA GLU A 215 2.75 15.91 -10.45
C GLU A 215 3.01 16.06 -8.95
N GLU A 216 1.97 15.91 -8.12
CA GLU A 216 2.11 16.04 -6.67
C GLU A 216 2.91 14.87 -6.07
N VAL A 217 2.67 13.64 -6.53
CA VAL A 217 3.43 12.45 -6.14
C VAL A 217 4.92 12.63 -6.45
N HIS A 218 5.23 13.12 -7.65
CA HIS A 218 6.60 13.40 -8.09
C HIS A 218 7.26 14.51 -7.26
N SER A 219 6.56 15.63 -7.04
CA SER A 219 7.03 16.71 -6.16
C SER A 219 7.37 16.23 -4.76
N VAL A 220 6.57 15.31 -4.20
CA VAL A 220 6.83 14.72 -2.89
C VAL A 220 8.03 13.78 -2.91
N ALA A 221 8.18 12.95 -3.95
CA ALA A 221 9.32 12.05 -4.11
C ALA A 221 10.66 12.82 -4.19
N LEU A 222 10.69 13.94 -4.91
CA LEU A 222 11.89 14.79 -5.05
C LEU A 222 12.34 15.45 -3.74
N ARG A 223 11.51 15.49 -2.69
CA ARG A 223 11.91 16.04 -1.39
C ARG A 223 12.93 15.16 -0.65
N VAL A 224 13.02 13.88 -1.03
CA VAL A 224 13.91 12.92 -0.37
C VAL A 224 15.05 12.44 -1.26
N ILE A 225 14.89 12.48 -2.59
CA ILE A 225 15.93 12.11 -3.58
C ILE A 225 17.02 13.18 -3.60
#